data_AF-A0A9N9VJP2-F1
#
_entry.id   AF-A0A9N9VJP2-F1
#
_cell.length_a   1.000
_cell.length_b   1.000
_cell.length_c   1.000
_cell.angle_alpha   90.00
_cell.angle_beta   90.00
_cell.angle_gamma   90.00
#
_symmetry.space_group_name_H-M   'P 1'
#
loop_
_entity.id
_entity.type
_entity.pdbx_description
1 polymer ?
#
loop_
_entity_poly.entity_id
_entity_poly.type
_entity_poly.pdbx_seq_one_letter_code
_entity_poly.pdbx_strand_id
1 'polypeptide(L)'
;MAAILLQFPRPEQQGGVAYTVTSTSLGLSNDAITQKAGVNVPNIRIQGQYGEIQVFPPAYRPTQTRLVLKDGTIDYKEWPQPGPGEGSGWYNGYGSSPNPEGQGHGLFWEADDAGRALLEGRKEGQNRSRNRML
;
A
#
# COMPACT_ATOMS: atom_id res chain seq x y z
N MET A 1 -9.27 7.68 -14.72
CA MET A 1 -7.99 8.43 -14.65
C MET A 1 -7.73 8.96 -16.05
N ALA A 2 -7.58 10.28 -16.19
CA ALA A 2 -7.23 10.89 -17.48
C ALA A 2 -5.81 11.43 -17.36
N ALA A 3 -4.95 11.03 -18.30
CA ALA A 3 -3.65 11.63 -18.50
C ALA A 3 -3.67 12.31 -19.87
N ILE A 4 -3.24 13.56 -19.91
CA ILE A 4 -3.17 14.33 -21.15
C ILE A 4 -1.70 14.66 -21.37
N LEU A 5 -1.17 14.24 -22.52
CA LEU A 5 0.13 14.68 -23.01
C LEU A 5 -0.04 16.03 -23.71
N LEU A 6 0.57 17.06 -23.15
CA LEU A 6 0.60 18.40 -23.71
C LEU A 6 1.90 18.59 -24.49
N GLN A 7 1.78 19.12 -25.71
CA GLN A 7 2.91 19.45 -26.58
C GLN A 7 2.96 20.96 -26.81
N PHE A 8 4.12 21.57 -26.56
CA PHE A 8 4.34 22.99 -26.78
C PHE A 8 5.42 23.18 -27.85
N PRO A 9 5.05 23.70 -29.04
CA PRO A 9 6.04 23.96 -30.08
C PRO A 9 7.00 25.07 -29.64
N ARG A 10 8.30 24.85 -29.83
CA ARG A 10 9.36 25.85 -29.63
C ARG A 10 10.37 25.79 -30.78
N PRO A 11 11.09 26.88 -31.07
CA PRO A 11 12.14 26.88 -32.09
C PRO A 11 13.21 25.81 -31.82
N GLU A 12 13.79 25.23 -32.87
CA GLU A 12 14.85 24.21 -32.74
C GLU A 12 16.05 24.71 -31.95
N GLN A 13 16.39 26.00 -32.09
CA GLN A 13 17.47 26.66 -31.35
C GLN A 13 17.24 26.66 -29.82
N GLN A 14 16.02 26.40 -29.38
CA GLN A 14 15.61 26.32 -27.97
C GLN A 14 15.28 24.87 -27.52
N GLY A 15 15.71 23.87 -28.30
CA GLY A 15 15.57 22.46 -27.95
C GLY A 15 14.26 21.81 -28.42
N GLY A 16 13.54 22.44 -29.36
CA GLY A 16 12.36 21.86 -30.01
C GLY A 16 11.14 21.68 -29.08
N VAL A 17 10.21 20.83 -29.52
CA VAL A 17 8.92 20.59 -28.86
C VAL A 17 9.12 20.19 -27.40
N ALA A 18 8.48 20.91 -26.48
CA ALA A 18 8.43 20.55 -25.08
C ALA A 18 7.21 19.67 -24.79
N TYR A 19 7.39 18.69 -23.91
CA TYR A 19 6.34 17.77 -23.48
C TYR A 19 6.01 18.01 -22.01
N THR A 20 4.74 17.93 -21.65
CA THR A 20 4.29 17.95 -20.26
C THR A 20 3.16 16.95 -20.09
N VAL A 21 3.07 16.33 -18.92
CA VAL A 21 1.96 15.45 -18.56
C VAL A 21 1.12 16.17 -17.52
N THR A 22 -0.16 16.32 -17.79
CA THR A 22 -1.14 16.67 -16.75
C THR A 22 -2.02 15.45 -16.47
N SER A 23 -2.31 15.20 -15.20
CA SER A 23 -3.11 14.06 -14.77
C SER A 23 -4.15 14.50 -13.77
N THR A 24 -5.34 13.91 -13.84
CA THR A 24 -6.39 14.07 -12.84
C THR A 24 -6.62 12.76 -12.11
N SER A 25 -6.64 12.84 -10.78
CA SER A 25 -7.04 11.75 -9.90
C SER A 25 -8.24 12.19 -9.04
N LEU A 26 -9.14 11.24 -8.76
CA LEU A 26 -10.28 11.45 -7.88
C LEU A 26 -10.02 10.61 -6.63
N GLY A 27 -9.92 11.26 -5.48
CA GLY A 27 -9.95 10.59 -4.18
C GLY A 27 -11.40 10.42 -3.74
N LEU A 28 -11.82 9.19 -3.46
CA LEU A 28 -13.10 8.91 -2.82
C LEU A 28 -12.85 8.62 -1.33
N SER A 29 -13.74 9.08 -0.45
CA SER A 29 -13.70 8.67 0.95
C SER A 29 -14.27 7.26 1.10
N ASN A 30 -13.39 6.28 1.28
CA ASN A 30 -13.78 4.91 1.56
C ASN A 30 -14.41 4.77 2.96
N ASP A 31 -13.96 5.57 3.93
CA ASP A 31 -14.45 5.54 5.32
C ASP A 31 -15.93 5.88 5.42
N ALA A 32 -16.40 6.85 4.61
CA ALA A 32 -17.82 7.22 4.58
C ALA A 32 -18.72 6.09 4.06
N ILE A 33 -18.23 5.27 3.12
CA ILE A 33 -18.96 4.12 2.59
C ILE A 33 -19.00 3.02 3.65
N THR A 34 -17.86 2.71 4.29
CA THR A 34 -17.81 1.75 5.39
C THR A 34 -18.76 2.14 6.52
N GLN A 35 -18.77 3.41 6.93
CA GLN A 35 -19.65 3.90 8.01
C GLN A 35 -21.13 3.83 7.65
N LYS A 36 -21.52 4.12 6.41
CA LYS A 36 -22.92 4.19 6.00
C LYS A 36 -23.52 2.85 5.57
N ALA A 37 -22.73 2.01 4.90
CA ALA A 37 -23.22 0.78 4.27
C ALA A 37 -22.64 -0.50 4.90
N GLY A 38 -21.67 -0.40 5.82
CA GLY A 38 -20.99 -1.56 6.40
C GLY A 38 -20.12 -2.32 5.38
N VAL A 39 -19.86 -1.74 4.22
CA VAL A 39 -19.09 -2.36 3.14
C VAL A 39 -17.69 -1.79 3.12
N ASN A 40 -16.69 -2.66 3.29
CA ASN A 40 -15.30 -2.31 3.09
C ASN A 40 -14.98 -2.23 1.59
N VAL A 41 -14.48 -1.08 1.15
CA VAL A 41 -14.10 -0.83 -0.24
C VAL A 41 -12.57 -0.67 -0.31
N PRO A 42 -11.87 -1.32 -1.26
CA PRO A 42 -10.43 -1.17 -1.39
C PRO A 42 -10.08 0.28 -1.76
N ASN A 43 -9.10 0.86 -1.05
CA ASN A 43 -8.64 2.23 -1.29
C ASN A 43 -7.36 2.27 -2.16
N ILE A 44 -6.67 1.14 -2.31
CA ILE A 44 -5.55 0.96 -3.22
C ILE A 44 -5.84 -0.20 -4.16
N ARG A 45 -5.69 0.04 -5.47
CA ARG A 45 -5.92 -0.95 -6.53
C ARG A 45 -4.74 -0.90 -7.49
N ILE A 46 -4.03 -2.02 -7.63
CA ILE A 46 -2.88 -2.17 -8.52
C ILE A 46 -3.32 -3.08 -9.66
N GLN A 47 -3.50 -2.50 -10.84
CA GLN A 47 -4.02 -3.20 -12.02
C GLN A 47 -2.89 -3.56 -12.98
N GLY A 48 -2.97 -4.75 -13.57
CA GLY A 48 -2.05 -5.22 -14.60
C GLY A 48 -2.75 -6.16 -15.58
N GLN A 49 -1.99 -6.64 -16.56
CA GLN A 49 -2.51 -7.51 -17.63
C GLN A 49 -3.11 -8.84 -17.15
N TYR A 50 -2.73 -9.30 -15.95
CA TYR A 50 -3.16 -10.57 -15.37
C TYR A 50 -4.27 -10.43 -14.33
N GLY A 51 -4.67 -9.21 -13.99
CA GLY A 51 -5.66 -8.96 -12.95
C GLY A 51 -5.37 -7.71 -12.13
N GLU A 52 -5.87 -7.72 -10.90
CA GLU A 52 -5.83 -6.60 -9.98
C GLU A 52 -5.55 -7.08 -8.55
N ILE A 53 -4.61 -6.41 -7.88
CA ILE A 53 -4.42 -6.51 -6.44
C ILE A 53 -5.18 -5.36 -5.78
N GLN A 54 -5.98 -5.68 -4.78
CA GLN A 54 -6.74 -4.72 -3.99
C GLN A 54 -6.27 -4.76 -2.55
N VAL A 55 -5.97 -3.60 -2.00
CA VAL A 55 -5.61 -3.43 -0.59
C VAL A 55 -6.71 -2.64 0.08
N PHE A 56 -7.18 -3.15 1.22
CA PHE A 56 -8.26 -2.55 2.00
C PHE A 56 -7.70 -1.61 3.07
N PRO A 57 -8.47 -0.57 3.43
CA PRO A 57 -8.06 0.36 4.47
C PRO A 57 -7.88 -0.33 5.84
N PRO A 58 -7.06 0.25 6.72
CA PRO A 58 -6.24 1.45 6.50
C PRO A 58 -4.96 1.14 5.69
N ALA A 59 -4.61 2.00 4.72
CA ALA A 59 -3.49 1.78 3.80
C ALA A 59 -2.11 1.63 4.50
N TYR A 60 -1.94 2.27 5.65
CA TYR A 60 -0.69 2.22 6.43
C TYR A 60 -0.56 0.96 7.32
N ARG A 61 -1.63 0.15 7.44
CA ARG A 61 -1.63 -1.14 8.17
C ARG A 61 -2.74 -2.07 7.65
N PRO A 62 -2.73 -2.45 6.37
CA PRO A 62 -3.86 -3.15 5.77
C PRO A 62 -4.12 -4.48 6.49
N THR A 63 -5.39 -4.74 6.80
CA THR A 63 -5.82 -6.01 7.44
C THR A 63 -6.31 -7.03 6.42
N GLN A 64 -6.53 -6.60 5.18
CA GLN A 64 -7.09 -7.44 4.14
C GLN A 64 -6.55 -7.04 2.77
N THR A 65 -6.30 -8.05 1.96
CA THR A 65 -6.03 -7.90 0.52
C THR A 65 -6.89 -8.86 -0.27
N ARG A 66 -7.24 -8.47 -1.49
CA ARG A 66 -7.92 -9.32 -2.46
C ARG A 66 -7.16 -9.33 -3.77
N LEU A 67 -6.83 -10.51 -4.27
CA LEU A 67 -6.31 -10.73 -5.62
C LEU A 67 -7.48 -11.12 -6.53
N VAL A 68 -7.65 -10.43 -7.65
CA VAL A 68 -8.64 -10.73 -8.68
C VAL A 68 -7.91 -10.98 -9.99
N LEU A 69 -7.86 -12.23 -10.45
CA LEU A 69 -7.19 -12.60 -11.69
C LEU A 69 -8.12 -12.48 -12.89
N LYS A 70 -7.52 -12.36 -14.08
CA LYS A 70 -8.24 -12.24 -15.36
C LYS A 70 -9.15 -13.44 -15.67
N ASP A 71 -8.80 -14.62 -15.18
CA ASP A 71 -9.59 -15.85 -15.34
C ASP A 71 -10.80 -15.93 -14.40
N GLY A 72 -11.00 -14.91 -13.56
CA GLY A 72 -12.08 -14.84 -12.58
C GLY A 72 -11.72 -15.43 -11.22
N THR A 73 -10.50 -15.96 -11.03
CA THR A 73 -10.03 -16.42 -9.72
C THR A 73 -9.97 -15.24 -8.74
N ILE A 74 -10.53 -15.44 -7.55
CA ILE A 74 -10.48 -14.45 -6.47
C ILE A 74 -9.86 -15.10 -5.24
N ASP A 75 -8.78 -14.51 -4.74
CA ASP A 75 -8.13 -14.92 -3.50
C ASP A 75 -8.22 -13.81 -2.46
N TYR A 76 -8.62 -14.18 -1.25
CA TYR A 76 -8.78 -13.29 -0.11
C TYR A 76 -7.75 -13.65 0.94
N LYS A 77 -7.01 -12.64 1.38
CA LYS A 77 -6.05 -12.81 2.46
C LYS A 77 -6.27 -11.79 3.54
N GLU A 78 -6.43 -12.31 4.75
CA GLU A 78 -6.42 -11.51 5.97
C GLU A 78 -5.00 -11.44 6.54
N TRP A 79 -4.66 -10.28 7.07
CA TRP A 79 -3.38 -9.96 7.65
C TRP A 79 -3.63 -9.54 9.10
N PRO A 80 -3.56 -10.48 10.05
CA PRO A 80 -3.76 -10.15 11.45
C PRO A 80 -2.69 -9.15 11.89
N GLN A 81 -3.09 -8.19 12.73
CA GLN A 81 -2.14 -7.23 13.27
C GLN A 81 -1.17 -7.97 14.18
N PRO A 82 0.15 -7.87 13.94
CA PRO A 82 1.12 -8.55 14.77
C PRO A 82 1.20 -7.92 16.15
N GLY A 83 1.56 -8.70 17.16
CA GLY A 83 1.76 -8.25 18.53
C GLY A 83 1.52 -9.36 19.55
N PRO A 84 1.64 -9.06 20.85
CA PRO A 84 1.57 -10.07 21.92
C PRO A 84 0.16 -10.61 22.20
N GLY A 85 -0.88 -10.03 21.57
CA GLY A 85 -2.27 -10.47 21.71
C GLY A 85 -2.99 -9.93 22.95
N GLU A 86 -4.29 -10.19 23.02
CA GLU A 86 -5.16 -9.77 24.12
C GLU A 86 -4.70 -10.37 25.47
N GLY A 87 -4.79 -9.59 26.54
CA GLY A 87 -4.36 -10.00 27.88
C GLY A 87 -2.85 -9.86 28.16
N SER A 88 -2.08 -9.28 27.24
CA SER A 88 -0.64 -9.07 27.43
C SER A 88 -0.29 -7.82 28.26
N GLY A 89 -1.27 -6.96 28.55
CA GLY A 89 -1.08 -5.64 29.16
C GLY A 89 -0.39 -4.61 28.26
N TRP A 90 -0.20 -4.92 26.97
CA TRP A 90 0.54 -4.07 26.04
C TRP A 90 -0.40 -3.27 25.14
N TYR A 91 -0.22 -1.96 25.13
CA TYR A 91 -0.99 -1.03 24.30
C TYR A 91 -0.04 -0.17 23.48
N ASN A 92 -0.44 0.13 22.25
CA ASN A 92 0.22 1.12 21.41
C ASN A 92 -0.81 1.98 20.67
N GLY A 93 -0.34 3.04 20.02
CA GLY A 93 -1.20 3.94 19.25
C GLY A 93 -0.53 5.28 19.06
N TYR A 94 -1.17 6.15 18.28
CA TYR A 94 -0.71 7.52 18.07
C TYR A 94 -1.74 8.51 18.62
N GLY A 95 -1.28 9.46 19.44
CA GLY A 95 -2.14 10.48 20.04
C GLY A 95 -3.24 9.88 20.91
N SER A 96 -4.50 10.28 20.66
CA SER A 96 -5.67 9.92 21.47
C SER A 96 -6.39 8.64 21.01
N SER A 97 -5.87 7.91 20.02
CA SER A 97 -6.52 6.70 19.47
C SER A 97 -5.61 5.48 19.63
N PRO A 98 -5.61 4.81 20.79
CA PRO A 98 -4.90 3.56 20.98
C PRO A 98 -5.51 2.43 20.13
N ASN A 99 -4.66 1.51 19.69
CA ASN A 99 -5.12 0.26 19.09
C ASN A 99 -5.71 -0.68 20.16
N PRO A 100 -6.45 -1.72 19.75
CA PRO A 100 -6.79 -2.82 20.65
C PRO A 100 -5.55 -3.39 21.35
N GLU A 101 -5.74 -3.90 22.57
CA GLU A 101 -4.66 -4.52 23.35
C GLU A 101 -3.92 -5.59 22.53
N GLY A 102 -2.59 -5.58 22.62
CA GLY A 102 -1.79 -6.60 21.97
C GLY A 102 -1.63 -6.44 20.46
N GLN A 103 -2.13 -5.38 19.83
CA GLN A 103 -2.04 -5.17 18.37
C GLN A 103 -1.04 -4.07 17.98
N GLY A 104 -0.24 -4.33 16.95
CA GLY A 104 0.74 -3.42 16.35
C GLY A 104 0.13 -2.20 15.62
N HIS A 105 0.84 -1.06 15.63
CA HIS A 105 0.48 0.15 14.88
C HIS A 105 1.18 0.25 13.50
N GLY A 106 1.35 -0.88 12.81
CA GLY A 106 1.91 -0.93 11.43
C GLY A 106 3.43 -0.97 11.31
N LEU A 107 4.19 -0.47 12.30
CA LEU A 107 5.67 -0.48 12.28
C LEU A 107 6.29 -1.84 12.63
N PHE A 108 5.49 -2.80 13.07
CA PHE A 108 6.00 -4.07 13.57
C PHE A 108 6.70 -4.88 12.49
N TRP A 109 6.15 -4.96 11.28
CA TRP A 109 6.73 -5.73 10.18
C TRP A 109 8.10 -5.17 9.76
N GLU A 110 8.24 -3.85 9.74
CA GLU A 110 9.49 -3.18 9.43
C GLU A 110 10.51 -3.36 10.55
N ALA A 111 10.09 -3.25 11.82
CA ALA A 111 10.94 -3.51 12.98
C ALA A 111 11.42 -4.97 13.04
N ASP A 112 10.56 -5.92 12.70
CA ASP A 112 10.85 -7.34 12.65
C ASP A 112 11.82 -7.69 11.51
N ASP A 113 11.64 -7.14 10.29
CA ASP A 113 12.63 -7.30 9.20
C ASP A 113 13.97 -6.63 9.55
N ALA A 114 13.95 -5.46 10.21
CA ALA A 114 15.17 -4.81 10.70
C ALA A 114 15.90 -5.64 11.76
N GLY A 115 15.15 -6.22 12.71
CA GLY A 115 15.70 -7.13 13.73
C GLY A 115 16.33 -8.38 13.12
N ARG A 116 15.65 -9.02 12.16
CA ARG A 116 16.23 -10.14 11.41
C ARG A 116 17.45 -9.73 10.61
N ALA A 117 17.43 -8.56 9.98
CA ALA A 117 18.58 -8.07 9.21
C ALA A 117 19.82 -7.88 10.10
N LEU A 118 19.66 -7.36 11.32
CA LEU A 118 20.75 -7.24 12.28
C LEU A 118 21.30 -8.60 12.72
N LEU A 119 20.42 -9.56 13.04
CA LEU A 119 20.81 -10.93 13.42
C LEU A 119 21.55 -11.66 12.28
N GLU A 120 21.10 -11.45 11.04
CA GLU A 120 21.65 -12.08 9.85
C GLU A 120 22.85 -11.32 9.25
N GLY A 121 23.26 -10.18 9.84
CA GLY A 121 24.34 -9.34 9.33
C GLY A 121 24.06 -8.69 7.97
N ARG A 122 22.77 -8.55 7.59
CA ARG A 122 22.35 -7.91 6.34
C ARG A 122 22.28 -6.40 6.48
N LYS A 123 22.62 -5.68 5.40
CA LYS A 123 22.51 -4.22 5.30
C LYS A 123 21.19 -3.73 4.69
N GLU A 124 20.40 -4.64 4.10
CA GLU A 124 19.17 -4.34 3.37
C GLU A 124 18.11 -5.41 3.70
N GLY A 125 16.82 -5.08 3.58
CA GLY A 125 15.70 -6.01 3.80
C GLY A 125 15.73 -7.23 2.87
N GLN A 126 15.10 -8.35 3.26
CA GLN A 126 15.28 -9.65 2.58
C GLN A 126 14.91 -9.60 1.09
N ASN A 127 13.90 -8.80 0.74
CA ASN A 127 13.40 -8.67 -0.63
C ASN A 127 14.14 -7.60 -1.47
N ARG A 128 15.20 -6.99 -0.93
CA ARG A 128 15.98 -5.95 -1.63
C ARG A 128 17.44 -6.31 -1.87
N SER A 129 17.80 -7.60 -1.88
CA SER A 129 19.16 -7.97 -2.27
C SER A 129 19.45 -7.48 -3.70
N ARG A 130 20.41 -6.57 -3.84
CA ARG A 130 20.94 -5.97 -5.09
C ARG A 130 21.39 -6.96 -6.19
N ASN A 131 21.28 -8.28 -5.96
CA ASN A 131 21.63 -9.36 -6.89
C ASN A 131 20.43 -10.03 -7.58
N ARG A 132 19.21 -9.51 -7.45
CA ARG A 132 18.06 -9.92 -8.28
C ARG A 132 17.52 -8.75 -9.09
N MET A 133 18.32 -8.31 -10.03
CA MET A 133 17.84 -7.64 -11.24
C MET A 133 18.40 -8.43 -12.42
N LEU A 134 17.59 -9.39 -12.88
CA LEU A 134 17.38 -9.89 -14.24
C LEU A 134 16.61 -11.22 -14.13
#